data_AF-A0A3L6L592-F1
#
_entry.id   AF-A0A3L6L592-F1
#
_cell.length_a   1.000
_cell.length_b   1.000
_cell.length_c   1.000
_cell.angle_alpha   90.00
_cell.angle_beta   90.00
_cell.angle_gamma   90.00
#
_symmetry.space_group_name_H-M   'P 1'
#
loop_
_entity.id
_entity.type
_entity.pdbx_description
1 polymer ?
#
loop_
_entity_poly.entity_id
_entity_poly.type
_entity_poly.pdbx_seq_one_letter_code
_entity_poly.pdbx_strand_id
1 'polypeptide(L)'
;MLIRRLRRPHSTVRGCRISSASNSDSAGAFSANGTQLPDPPYYLPHSPRFSAERCGTFNKKWLLNLPALKPLVRNSTYLPKKEELWRAPTHEALETIIGHLPYHDALRYITEHSLFLLFPTVLRARDAPLPHVIYEDFMKSCTFASLQNPPEEQFALPSVLLRTLLCMAAYHCTLDADYFTTCQMLFGRMEQQQQTTPEVLSAWVYCCTASGRVDEALTYAKYMADCSAPFDVTVFSLMQHPSLNPIEVEDGSVPHSAKGLLLQRRLGNRLHTAYRSDAVAAHGMFVYYALTLSHVRKWEVIRAAAALGVTLAERTLVLAVEVFAREKGMRCGPKTVKALTHFLAQDGTVGHLLYVLLRARKNELLPEFRDLPHTTFSEEEQELVLQCVAQRARHDDSFAVAATLVSSLVREDDPSELLMAFARAARNHHSADVCGGDDDGSVCADVPAPVPESPPSNSSEIIEKDRWAVVQASVRSLLLDVNALDQASRRDAYHKHWKNGNKGVKNKENVLAKTLTLPHDSMHTATIQRKEKELWELMRSDTPVGVRELAQLNIMEELQEAKRLERAEMAWVNPDGTF
;
A
#
# COMPACT_ATOMS: atom_id res chain seq x y z
N MET A 1 -3.11 50.13 -44.50
CA MET A 1 -3.74 48.90 -45.06
C MET A 1 -2.68 47.82 -45.21
N LEU A 2 -3.08 46.57 -45.00
CA LEU A 2 -2.38 45.29 -45.24
C LEU A 2 -1.40 44.77 -44.17
N ILE A 3 -2.02 44.01 -43.27
CA ILE A 3 -1.47 42.96 -42.41
C ILE A 3 -0.72 41.91 -43.25
N ARG A 4 0.54 41.63 -42.91
CA ARG A 4 1.19 40.34 -43.18
C ARG A 4 1.95 39.87 -41.94
N ARG A 5 1.36 38.87 -41.26
CA ARG A 5 2.00 38.02 -40.26
C ARG A 5 3.20 37.32 -40.90
N LEU A 6 4.40 37.53 -40.36
CA LEU A 6 5.56 36.66 -40.59
C LEU A 6 5.98 36.00 -39.29
N ARG A 7 6.15 34.69 -39.41
CA ARG A 7 6.30 33.66 -38.38
C ARG A 7 7.63 33.81 -37.65
N ARG A 8 7.61 33.66 -36.32
CA ARG A 8 8.79 33.33 -35.52
C ARG A 8 9.25 31.90 -35.85
N PRO A 9 10.55 31.65 -36.04
CA PRO A 9 11.08 30.29 -35.96
C PRO A 9 11.23 29.92 -34.49
N HIS A 10 10.42 28.97 -34.03
CA HIS A 10 10.68 28.23 -32.80
C HIS A 10 11.91 27.36 -33.02
N SER A 11 12.97 27.55 -32.24
CA SER A 11 14.06 26.60 -32.11
C SER A 11 13.53 25.35 -31.39
N THR A 12 13.13 24.38 -32.20
CA THR A 12 12.87 23.00 -31.80
C THR A 12 14.18 22.37 -31.35
N VAL A 13 14.40 22.29 -30.03
CA VAL A 13 15.28 21.27 -29.47
C VAL A 13 14.65 19.94 -29.85
N ARG A 14 15.35 19.17 -30.68
CA ARG A 14 14.99 17.81 -31.08
C ARG A 14 14.86 16.94 -29.82
N GLY A 15 13.63 16.84 -29.33
CA GLY A 15 13.22 15.71 -28.51
C GLY A 15 13.51 14.43 -29.28
N CYS A 16 14.35 13.58 -28.73
CA CYS A 16 14.46 12.21 -29.19
C CYS A 16 13.07 11.58 -28.97
N ARG A 17 12.28 11.49 -30.04
CA ARG A 17 10.99 10.77 -30.03
C ARG A 17 11.30 9.31 -29.76
N ILE A 18 11.24 8.90 -28.51
CA ILE A 18 10.95 7.52 -28.16
C ILE A 18 9.47 7.36 -28.49
N SER A 19 9.19 6.70 -29.61
CA SER A 19 7.85 6.31 -30.02
C SER A 19 7.16 5.61 -28.86
N SER A 20 6.10 6.24 -28.35
CA SER A 20 5.18 5.68 -27.37
C SER A 20 4.43 4.52 -28.03
N ALA A 21 5.00 3.32 -27.94
CA ALA A 21 4.24 2.10 -28.12
C ALA A 21 3.27 1.99 -26.93
N SER A 22 1.98 2.04 -27.24
CA SER A 22 0.89 1.67 -26.35
C SER A 22 1.12 0.24 -25.84
N ASN A 23 1.67 0.08 -24.63
CA ASN A 23 1.72 -1.22 -23.98
C ASN A 23 0.43 -1.42 -23.20
N SER A 24 -0.54 -1.96 -23.91
CA SER A 24 -1.64 -2.73 -23.35
C SER A 24 -1.11 -3.83 -22.42
N ASP A 25 -1.90 -4.10 -21.39
CA ASP A 25 -1.76 -5.25 -20.51
C ASP A 25 -1.66 -6.54 -21.33
N SER A 26 -0.51 -7.18 -21.28
CA SER A 26 -0.40 -8.61 -21.54
C SER A 26 0.91 -9.12 -20.94
N ALA A 27 0.79 -10.15 -20.11
CA ALA A 27 1.90 -10.91 -19.57
C ALA A 27 2.66 -11.60 -20.72
N GLY A 28 3.59 -10.87 -21.33
CA GLY A 28 4.45 -11.35 -22.41
C GLY A 28 5.58 -12.25 -21.89
N ALA A 29 5.74 -13.38 -22.57
CA ALA A 29 6.60 -14.51 -22.27
C ALA A 29 8.01 -14.17 -21.77
N PHE A 30 8.42 -14.87 -20.71
CA PHE A 30 9.77 -14.87 -20.15
C PHE A 30 10.76 -15.42 -21.18
N SER A 31 11.75 -14.61 -21.57
CA SER A 31 12.97 -15.12 -22.22
C SER A 31 13.74 -15.98 -21.20
N ALA A 32 14.08 -17.20 -21.62
CA ALA A 32 14.48 -18.32 -20.78
C ALA A 32 15.89 -18.21 -20.14
N ASN A 33 16.61 -17.08 -20.29
CA ASN A 33 17.98 -16.90 -19.79
C ASN A 33 18.19 -15.64 -18.91
N GLY A 34 17.13 -15.00 -18.42
CA GLY A 34 17.23 -13.77 -17.61
C GLY A 34 17.41 -14.03 -16.11
N THR A 35 18.39 -13.36 -15.49
CA THR A 35 18.68 -13.34 -14.03
C THR A 35 17.42 -13.22 -13.17
N GLN A 36 17.06 -14.28 -12.45
CA GLN A 36 15.91 -14.25 -11.53
C GLN A 36 16.29 -13.51 -10.24
N LEU A 37 15.81 -12.28 -10.10
CA LEU A 37 15.90 -11.52 -8.85
C LEU A 37 14.64 -11.75 -8.00
N PRO A 38 14.77 -11.93 -6.67
CA PRO A 38 13.63 -12.10 -5.78
C PRO A 38 12.75 -10.84 -5.75
N ASP A 39 11.47 -11.02 -5.41
CA ASP A 39 10.52 -9.92 -5.22
C ASP A 39 10.36 -9.62 -3.72
N PRO A 40 10.51 -8.37 -3.28
CA PRO A 40 10.23 -7.98 -1.90
C PRO A 40 8.74 -8.18 -1.56
N PRO A 41 8.42 -8.74 -0.37
CA PRO A 41 7.07 -9.17 -0.05
C PRO A 41 6.22 -8.02 0.53
N TYR A 42 5.81 -7.07 -0.30
CA TYR A 42 4.95 -5.95 0.16
C TYR A 42 3.54 -6.37 0.60
N TYR A 43 3.07 -7.55 0.16
CA TYR A 43 1.69 -8.03 0.31
C TYR A 43 0.60 -7.07 -0.23
N LEU A 44 0.99 -6.10 -1.07
CA LEU A 44 0.04 -5.23 -1.76
C LEU A 44 -0.78 -6.02 -2.80
N PRO A 45 -2.07 -5.72 -2.94
CA PRO A 45 -2.92 -6.42 -3.90
C PRO A 45 -2.49 -6.19 -5.35
N HIS A 46 -2.76 -7.19 -6.18
CA HIS A 46 -2.59 -7.16 -7.63
C HIS A 46 -3.94 -6.81 -8.27
N SER A 47 -4.40 -5.57 -8.10
CA SER A 47 -5.68 -5.06 -8.60
C SER A 47 -5.48 -3.77 -9.41
N PRO A 48 -6.14 -3.59 -10.57
CA PRO A 48 -6.07 -2.34 -11.34
C PRO A 48 -6.49 -1.11 -10.52
N ARG A 49 -7.45 -1.28 -9.58
CA ARG A 49 -7.91 -0.23 -8.66
C ARG A 49 -6.75 0.35 -7.86
N PHE A 50 -5.81 -0.50 -7.42
CA PHE A 50 -4.69 -0.13 -6.55
C PHE A 50 -3.35 -0.02 -7.31
N SER A 51 -3.40 0.21 -8.62
CA SER A 51 -2.19 0.39 -9.43
C SER A 51 -1.37 1.62 -9.04
N ALA A 52 -2.00 2.66 -8.47
CA ALA A 52 -1.32 3.84 -7.94
C ALA A 52 -0.43 3.48 -6.73
N GLU A 53 -0.93 2.68 -5.80
CA GLU A 53 -0.23 2.23 -4.59
C GLU A 53 0.95 1.31 -4.91
N ARG A 54 0.99 0.75 -6.13
CA ARG A 54 2.12 -0.03 -6.64
C ARG A 54 3.23 0.81 -7.28
N CYS A 55 3.02 2.12 -7.46
CA CYS A 55 3.98 2.98 -8.15
C CYS A 55 5.30 3.18 -7.39
N GLY A 56 5.27 3.13 -6.06
CA GLY A 56 6.46 3.18 -5.21
C GLY A 56 7.25 1.86 -5.15
N THR A 57 6.74 0.77 -5.73
CA THR A 57 7.45 -0.52 -5.78
C THR A 57 8.65 -0.43 -6.72
N PHE A 58 9.81 -0.90 -6.26
CA PHE A 58 11.00 -0.99 -7.09
C PHE A 58 10.79 -1.99 -8.26
N ASN A 59 11.17 -1.58 -9.48
CA ASN A 59 10.93 -2.36 -10.69
C ASN A 59 12.22 -2.95 -11.25
N LYS A 60 12.31 -4.29 -11.30
CA LYS A 60 13.44 -5.02 -11.91
C LYS A 60 13.68 -4.65 -13.38
N LYS A 61 12.66 -4.21 -14.13
CA LYS A 61 12.83 -3.72 -15.50
C LYS A 61 13.70 -2.45 -15.55
N TRP A 62 13.70 -1.64 -14.50
CA TRP A 62 14.58 -0.48 -14.42
C TRP A 62 16.05 -0.90 -14.28
N LEU A 63 16.35 -1.94 -13.49
CA LEU A 63 17.70 -2.51 -13.41
C LEU A 63 18.21 -2.98 -14.77
N LEU A 64 17.36 -3.62 -15.56
CA LEU A 64 17.69 -4.05 -16.92
C LEU A 64 17.93 -2.88 -17.87
N ASN A 65 17.38 -1.69 -17.56
CA ASN A 65 17.57 -0.47 -18.33
C ASN A 65 18.80 0.35 -17.90
N LEU A 66 19.40 0.08 -16.73
CA LEU A 66 20.58 0.80 -16.24
C LEU A 66 21.76 0.81 -17.23
N PRO A 67 22.09 -0.29 -17.94
CA PRO A 67 23.18 -0.26 -18.92
C PRO A 67 22.96 0.74 -20.07
N ALA A 68 21.70 1.00 -20.45
CA ALA A 68 21.37 1.97 -21.49
C ALA A 68 21.61 3.43 -21.06
N LEU A 69 21.57 3.70 -19.75
CA LEU A 69 21.82 5.03 -19.18
C LEU A 69 23.32 5.33 -18.99
N LYS A 70 24.17 4.29 -18.96
CA LYS A 70 25.63 4.41 -18.76
C LYS A 70 26.33 5.45 -19.66
N PRO A 71 26.11 5.52 -20.99
CA PRO A 71 26.74 6.54 -21.82
C PRO A 71 26.24 7.95 -21.52
N LEU A 72 24.96 8.11 -21.15
CA LEU A 72 24.37 9.42 -20.84
C LEU A 72 25.00 10.00 -19.57
N VAL A 73 25.05 9.21 -18.49
CA VAL A 73 25.66 9.63 -17.22
C VAL A 73 27.17 9.85 -17.34
N ARG A 74 27.84 9.14 -18.25
CA ARG A 74 29.28 9.37 -18.51
C ARG A 74 29.52 10.67 -19.27
N ASN A 75 28.62 11.07 -20.16
CA ASN A 75 28.74 12.31 -20.90
C ASN A 75 28.35 13.53 -20.07
N SER A 76 27.42 13.38 -19.11
CA SER A 76 26.99 14.48 -18.24
C SER A 76 28.03 14.92 -17.21
N THR A 77 29.15 14.20 -17.04
CA THR A 77 30.23 14.60 -16.12
C THR A 77 31.15 15.69 -16.66
N TYR A 78 31.05 16.03 -17.94
CA TYR A 78 31.91 17.04 -18.56
C TYR A 78 31.30 18.43 -18.39
N LEU A 79 32.14 19.40 -18.01
CA LEU A 79 31.76 20.81 -17.97
C LEU A 79 31.61 21.39 -19.39
N PRO A 80 30.74 22.40 -19.57
CA PRO A 80 30.63 23.13 -20.83
C PRO A 80 31.92 23.89 -21.15
N LYS A 81 32.07 24.28 -22.42
CA LYS A 81 33.23 25.09 -22.85
C LYS A 81 33.15 26.50 -22.27
N LYS A 82 34.31 27.14 -22.07
CA LYS A 82 34.38 28.52 -21.55
C LYS A 82 33.56 29.50 -22.39
N GLU A 83 33.67 29.43 -23.71
CA GLU A 83 32.98 30.35 -24.62
C GLU A 83 31.48 30.15 -24.61
N GLU A 84 31.03 28.93 -24.34
CA GLU A 84 29.62 28.57 -24.20
C GLU A 84 29.07 29.10 -22.87
N LEU A 85 29.76 28.82 -21.76
CA LEU A 85 29.37 29.30 -20.43
C LEU A 85 29.40 30.83 -20.33
N TRP A 86 30.36 31.49 -20.97
CA TRP A 86 30.44 32.96 -21.00
C TRP A 86 29.28 33.61 -21.79
N ARG A 87 28.70 32.86 -22.74
CA ARG A 87 27.54 33.30 -23.53
C ARG A 87 26.21 32.81 -22.94
N ALA A 88 26.25 32.00 -21.90
CA ALA A 88 25.05 31.49 -21.25
C ALA A 88 24.25 32.62 -20.61
N PRO A 89 22.91 32.52 -20.55
CA PRO A 89 22.09 33.49 -19.86
C PRO A 89 22.39 33.49 -18.35
N THR A 90 22.17 34.63 -17.69
CA THR A 90 22.56 34.84 -16.29
C THR A 90 22.05 33.76 -15.33
N HIS A 91 20.78 33.38 -15.43
CA HIS A 91 20.19 32.38 -14.53
C HIS A 91 20.82 30.99 -14.73
N GLU A 92 21.03 30.56 -15.98
CA GLU A 92 21.66 29.27 -16.30
C GLU A 92 23.12 29.23 -15.84
N ALA A 93 23.86 30.32 -16.08
CA ALA A 93 25.24 30.44 -15.64
C ALA A 93 25.36 30.40 -14.10
N LEU A 94 24.51 31.15 -13.39
CA LEU A 94 24.50 31.18 -11.92
C LEU A 94 24.20 29.79 -11.33
N GLU A 95 23.10 29.16 -11.76
CA GLU A 95 22.70 27.81 -11.31
C GLU A 95 23.79 26.78 -11.58
N THR A 96 24.37 26.81 -12.79
CA THR A 96 25.42 25.86 -13.19
C THR A 96 26.70 26.07 -12.39
N ILE A 97 27.14 27.32 -12.23
CA ILE A 97 28.38 27.63 -11.50
C ILE A 97 28.20 27.30 -10.02
N ILE A 98 27.14 27.82 -9.38
CA ILE A 98 26.86 27.60 -7.96
C ILE A 98 26.68 26.12 -7.64
N GLY A 99 26.00 25.36 -8.51
CA GLY A 99 25.83 23.91 -8.32
C GLY A 99 27.14 23.11 -8.34
N HIS A 100 28.20 23.64 -8.96
CA HIS A 100 29.53 23.02 -8.97
C HIS A 100 30.49 23.58 -7.91
N LEU A 101 30.10 24.65 -7.21
CA LEU A 101 30.89 25.23 -6.13
C LEU A 101 30.74 24.42 -4.83
N PRO A 102 31.72 24.49 -3.91
CA PRO A 102 31.57 24.00 -2.55
C PRO A 102 30.40 24.68 -1.83
N TYR A 103 29.71 23.95 -0.96
CA TYR A 103 28.49 24.43 -0.28
C TYR A 103 28.64 25.80 0.40
N HIS A 104 29.68 25.99 1.24
CA HIS A 104 29.87 27.25 1.97
C HIS A 104 30.37 28.41 1.08
N ASP A 105 31.10 28.13 0.00
CA ASP A 105 31.48 29.15 -0.98
C ASP A 105 30.25 29.66 -1.74
N ALA A 106 29.38 28.74 -2.14
CA ALA A 106 28.09 29.07 -2.76
C ALA A 106 27.21 29.91 -1.82
N LEU A 107 27.07 29.52 -0.55
CA LEU A 107 26.35 30.32 0.44
C LEU A 107 26.95 31.71 0.61
N ARG A 108 28.27 31.85 0.66
CA ARG A 108 28.93 33.17 0.71
C ARG A 108 28.52 34.05 -0.47
N TYR A 109 28.51 33.52 -1.69
CA TYR A 109 28.05 34.27 -2.88
C TYR A 109 26.56 34.66 -2.78
N ILE A 110 25.72 33.76 -2.28
CA ILE A 110 24.29 34.04 -2.08
C ILE A 110 24.09 35.15 -1.05
N THR A 111 24.80 35.10 0.09
CA THR A 111 24.74 36.11 1.16
C THR A 111 25.27 37.46 0.69
N GLU A 112 26.42 37.50 0.02
CA GLU A 112 27.05 38.73 -0.49
C GLU A 112 26.16 39.47 -1.49
N HIS A 113 25.48 38.74 -2.38
CA HIS A 113 24.69 39.31 -3.47
C HIS A 113 23.16 39.23 -3.26
N SER A 114 22.71 38.78 -2.08
CA SER A 114 21.29 38.61 -1.74
C SER A 114 20.47 37.79 -2.75
N LEU A 115 21.08 36.73 -3.30
CA LEU A 115 20.47 35.88 -4.33
C LEU A 115 19.70 34.69 -3.72
N PHE A 116 18.74 34.95 -2.82
CA PHE A 116 18.03 33.90 -2.07
C PHE A 116 17.25 32.90 -2.93
N LEU A 117 16.95 33.25 -4.18
CA LEU A 117 16.32 32.34 -5.15
C LEU A 117 17.19 31.11 -5.48
N LEU A 118 18.50 31.15 -5.16
CA LEU A 118 19.47 30.07 -5.41
C LEU A 118 19.61 29.11 -4.21
N PHE A 119 18.80 29.27 -3.16
CA PHE A 119 18.74 28.30 -2.06
C PHE A 119 18.43 26.86 -2.51
N PRO A 120 17.50 26.60 -3.46
CA PRO A 120 17.27 25.24 -3.98
C PRO A 120 18.52 24.62 -4.65
N THR A 121 19.42 25.44 -5.19
CA THR A 121 20.66 25.00 -5.84
C THR A 121 21.64 24.45 -4.81
N VAL A 122 21.82 25.13 -3.68
CA VAL A 122 22.77 24.70 -2.64
C VAL A 122 22.27 23.51 -1.81
N LEU A 123 20.96 23.21 -1.83
CA LEU A 123 20.43 21.93 -1.33
C LEU A 123 21.01 20.72 -2.07
N ARG A 124 21.46 20.92 -3.32
CA ARG A 124 22.06 19.89 -4.20
C ARG A 124 23.58 19.87 -4.17
N ALA A 125 24.22 20.69 -3.33
CA ALA A 125 25.67 20.74 -3.28
C ALA A 125 26.24 19.37 -2.88
N ARG A 126 27.37 19.01 -3.48
CA ARG A 126 28.05 17.70 -3.26
C ARG A 126 28.43 17.42 -1.80
N ASP A 127 28.60 18.48 -1.03
CA ASP A 127 29.05 18.50 0.37
C ASP A 127 28.01 19.18 1.28
N ALA A 128 26.75 19.25 0.86
CA ALA A 128 25.66 19.77 1.69
C ALA A 128 25.47 18.91 2.96
N PRO A 129 25.32 19.52 4.14
CA PRO A 129 25.09 18.78 5.39
C PRO A 129 23.65 18.27 5.52
N LEU A 130 23.30 17.68 6.66
CA LEU A 130 21.92 17.30 6.97
C LEU A 130 20.98 18.52 6.97
N PRO A 131 19.69 18.35 6.63
CA PRO A 131 18.78 19.46 6.36
C PRO A 131 18.56 20.42 7.53
N HIS A 132 18.73 19.97 8.79
CA HIS A 132 18.66 20.88 9.93
C HIS A 132 19.81 21.90 9.95
N VAL A 133 21.03 21.48 9.57
CA VAL A 133 22.18 22.39 9.45
C VAL A 133 21.96 23.33 8.27
N ILE A 134 21.42 22.83 7.15
CA ILE A 134 21.12 23.67 5.98
C ILE A 134 20.08 24.75 6.33
N TYR A 135 19.04 24.41 7.08
CA TYR A 135 18.06 25.40 7.56
C TYR A 135 18.72 26.51 8.38
N GLU A 136 19.58 26.16 9.34
CA GLU A 136 20.32 27.15 10.14
C GLU A 136 21.22 28.03 9.27
N ASP A 137 21.89 27.45 8.28
CA ASP A 137 22.73 28.19 7.33
C ASP A 137 21.91 29.10 6.40
N PHE A 138 20.68 28.72 6.02
CA PHE A 138 19.76 29.60 5.30
C PHE A 138 19.36 30.80 6.16
N MET A 139 18.95 30.57 7.41
CA MET A 139 18.60 31.64 8.33
C MET A 139 19.79 32.58 8.60
N LYS A 140 20.99 32.01 8.73
CA LYS A 140 22.25 32.76 8.84
C LYS A 140 22.52 33.61 7.59
N SER A 141 22.33 33.04 6.39
CA SER A 141 22.46 33.78 5.13
C SER A 141 21.46 34.93 5.05
N CYS A 142 20.20 34.75 5.44
CA CYS A 142 19.21 35.83 5.48
C CYS A 142 19.60 36.93 6.49
N THR A 143 20.20 36.55 7.62
CA THR A 143 20.65 37.48 8.68
C THR A 143 21.79 38.38 8.23
N PHE A 144 22.79 37.82 7.53
CA PHE A 144 23.99 38.56 7.15
C PHE A 144 23.99 39.03 5.69
N ALA A 145 22.84 38.97 5.02
CA ALA A 145 22.71 39.40 3.64
C ALA A 145 22.97 40.90 3.46
N SER A 146 23.52 41.27 2.31
CA SER A 146 23.81 42.67 1.98
C SER A 146 22.54 43.52 1.80
N LEU A 147 21.48 42.92 1.22
CA LEU A 147 20.13 43.49 1.16
C LEU A 147 19.28 42.97 2.33
N GLN A 148 18.78 43.90 3.14
CA GLN A 148 17.87 43.63 4.26
C GLN A 148 16.48 44.20 3.93
N ASN A 149 15.53 43.31 3.71
CA ASN A 149 14.11 43.65 3.65
C ASN A 149 13.53 43.81 5.06
N PRO A 150 12.28 44.29 5.21
CA PRO A 150 11.55 44.20 6.47
C PRO A 150 11.61 42.77 7.07
N PRO A 151 11.79 42.65 8.40
CA PRO A 151 12.07 41.36 9.04
C PRO A 151 10.97 40.31 8.81
N GLU A 152 9.72 40.73 8.66
CA GLU A 152 8.57 39.86 8.37
C GLU A 152 8.66 39.13 7.02
N GLU A 153 9.42 39.65 6.05
CA GLU A 153 9.66 39.02 4.75
C GLU A 153 11.11 38.55 4.54
N GLN A 154 12.08 39.19 5.20
CA GLN A 154 13.51 38.84 5.09
C GLN A 154 13.80 37.44 5.64
N PHE A 155 13.18 37.10 6.79
CA PHE A 155 13.42 35.85 7.51
C PHE A 155 12.40 34.75 7.19
N ALA A 156 11.43 35.05 6.33
CA ALA A 156 10.39 34.13 5.92
C ALA A 156 10.86 33.31 4.70
N LEU A 157 11.27 32.06 4.94
CA LEU A 157 11.63 31.16 3.86
C LEU A 157 10.37 30.65 3.14
N PRO A 158 10.43 30.46 1.81
CA PRO A 158 9.34 29.84 1.04
C PRO A 158 8.93 28.47 1.61
N SER A 159 7.61 28.22 1.70
CA SER A 159 7.08 26.92 2.17
C SER A 159 7.58 25.73 1.34
N VAL A 160 7.85 25.93 0.04
CA VAL A 160 8.45 24.92 -0.82
C VAL A 160 9.84 24.50 -0.30
N LEU A 161 10.69 25.46 0.11
CA LEU A 161 12.01 25.14 0.66
C LEU A 161 11.90 24.41 1.99
N LEU A 162 11.02 24.88 2.88
CA LEU A 162 10.78 24.26 4.19
C LEU A 162 10.24 22.83 4.03
N ARG A 163 9.31 22.61 3.10
CA ARG A 163 8.80 21.29 2.74
C ARG A 163 9.91 20.39 2.22
N THR A 164 10.76 20.88 1.30
CA THR A 164 11.87 20.07 0.75
C THR A 164 12.87 19.68 1.84
N LEU A 165 13.24 20.61 2.74
CA LEU A 165 14.10 20.31 3.90
C LEU A 165 13.51 19.24 4.81
N LEU A 166 12.21 19.33 5.13
CA LEU A 166 11.54 18.32 5.96
C LEU A 166 11.35 16.98 5.21
N CYS A 167 11.04 16.99 3.92
CA CYS A 167 10.98 15.74 3.15
C CYS A 167 12.35 15.08 3.00
N MET A 168 13.45 15.87 2.90
CA MET A 168 14.81 15.33 3.01
C MET A 168 15.00 14.72 4.39
N ALA A 169 14.56 15.41 5.46
CA ALA A 169 14.69 14.90 6.81
C ALA A 169 13.90 13.58 7.02
N ALA A 170 12.68 13.49 6.49
CA ALA A 170 11.86 12.28 6.50
C ALA A 170 12.51 11.13 5.70
N TYR A 171 13.14 11.43 4.56
CA TYR A 171 13.91 10.44 3.81
C TYR A 171 15.10 9.93 4.64
N HIS A 172 15.83 10.80 5.34
CA HIS A 172 16.89 10.37 6.26
C HIS A 172 16.33 9.57 7.45
N CYS A 173 15.19 9.93 8.01
CA CYS A 173 14.48 9.15 9.04
C CYS A 173 14.05 7.75 8.54
N THR A 174 13.78 7.61 7.24
CA THR A 174 13.48 6.31 6.61
C THR A 174 14.72 5.42 6.60
N LEU A 175 15.91 6.01 6.41
CA LEU A 175 17.19 5.31 6.39
C LEU A 175 17.73 5.06 7.81
N ASP A 176 17.53 6.01 8.72
CA ASP A 176 17.96 5.99 10.11
C ASP A 176 16.95 6.71 11.00
N ALA A 177 16.16 5.95 11.75
CA ALA A 177 15.07 6.46 12.58
C ALA A 177 15.56 7.30 13.78
N ASP A 178 16.81 7.14 14.22
CA ASP A 178 17.34 7.84 15.39
C ASP A 178 17.56 9.34 15.10
N TYR A 179 17.63 9.72 13.82
CA TYR A 179 17.66 11.12 13.40
C TYR A 179 16.39 11.92 13.79
N PHE A 180 15.29 11.24 14.12
CA PHE A 180 14.01 11.86 14.48
C PHE A 180 14.12 12.89 15.61
N THR A 181 14.93 12.64 16.64
CA THR A 181 15.08 13.59 17.76
C THR A 181 15.63 14.94 17.29
N THR A 182 16.59 14.93 16.37
CA THR A 182 17.09 16.17 15.75
C THR A 182 16.04 16.82 14.85
N CYS A 183 15.25 16.03 14.12
CA CYS A 183 14.12 16.54 13.34
C CYS A 183 13.07 17.23 14.22
N GLN A 184 12.81 16.71 15.43
CA GLN A 184 11.89 17.32 16.39
C GLN A 184 12.43 18.66 16.90
N MET A 185 13.73 18.76 17.18
CA MET A 185 14.38 20.04 17.53
C MET A 185 14.30 21.03 16.37
N LEU A 186 14.54 20.58 15.13
CA LEU A 186 14.41 21.40 13.93
C LEU A 186 12.98 21.92 13.78
N PHE A 187 11.98 21.05 13.89
CA PHE A 187 10.57 21.43 13.76
C PHE A 187 10.15 22.45 14.83
N GLY A 188 10.60 22.27 16.07
CA GLY A 188 10.36 23.26 17.13
C GLY A 188 10.95 24.64 16.82
N ARG A 189 12.10 24.72 16.13
CA ARG A 189 12.66 26.00 15.67
C ARG A 189 11.89 26.57 14.47
N MET A 190 11.57 25.72 13.50
CA MET A 190 10.82 26.14 12.30
C MET A 190 9.44 26.67 12.67
N GLU A 191 8.72 26.03 13.59
CA GLU A 191 7.40 26.49 14.04
C GLU A 191 7.47 27.85 14.77
N GLN A 192 8.56 28.11 15.50
CA GLN A 192 8.77 29.38 16.20
C GLN A 192 9.23 30.52 15.28
N GLN A 193 9.96 30.19 14.21
CA GLN A 193 10.64 31.17 13.35
C GLN A 193 9.93 31.40 12.02
N GLN A 194 9.21 30.40 11.51
CA GLN A 194 8.56 30.40 10.20
C GLN A 194 7.04 30.35 10.35
N GLN A 195 6.32 30.60 9.26
CA GLN A 195 4.88 30.41 9.24
C GLN A 195 4.53 28.91 9.17
N THR A 196 3.68 28.46 10.10
CA THR A 196 3.17 27.09 10.12
C THR A 196 2.13 26.89 9.02
N THR A 197 2.57 26.46 7.84
CA THR A 197 1.71 26.18 6.69
C THR A 197 1.31 24.69 6.61
N PRO A 198 0.21 24.35 5.91
CA PRO A 198 -0.16 22.95 5.66
C PRO A 198 0.93 22.13 4.96
N GLU A 199 1.76 22.76 4.13
CA GLU A 199 2.90 22.11 3.44
C GLU A 199 3.95 21.62 4.46
N VAL A 200 4.28 22.48 5.43
CA VAL A 200 5.24 22.18 6.50
C VAL A 200 4.66 21.16 7.49
N LEU A 201 3.39 21.32 7.89
CA LEU A 201 2.72 20.36 8.79
C LEU A 201 2.58 18.97 8.16
N SER A 202 2.20 18.87 6.89
CA SER A 202 2.13 17.58 6.21
C SER A 202 3.51 16.94 6.05
N ALA A 203 4.56 17.73 5.77
CA ALA A 203 5.93 17.26 5.75
C ALA A 203 6.40 16.77 7.13
N TRP A 204 5.99 17.44 8.21
CA TRP A 204 6.24 17.00 9.58
C TRP A 204 5.51 15.69 9.91
N VAL A 205 4.24 15.54 9.50
CA VAL A 205 3.51 14.26 9.59
C VAL A 205 4.27 13.15 8.86
N TYR A 206 4.87 13.45 7.71
CA TYR A 206 5.74 12.49 7.01
C TYR A 206 7.02 12.17 7.79
N CYS A 207 7.70 13.15 8.43
CA CYS A 207 8.84 12.89 9.32
C CYS A 207 8.49 11.93 10.46
N CYS A 208 7.37 12.17 11.15
CA CYS A 208 6.89 11.29 12.23
C CYS A 208 6.60 9.87 11.70
N THR A 209 5.93 9.78 10.54
CA THR A 209 5.63 8.50 9.88
C THR A 209 6.90 7.75 9.48
N ALA A 210 7.88 8.45 8.89
CA ALA A 210 9.12 7.84 8.44
C ALA A 210 9.92 7.24 9.61
N SER A 211 9.83 7.89 10.77
CA SER A 211 10.48 7.49 12.02
C SER A 211 9.71 6.41 12.80
N GLY A 212 8.54 5.99 12.31
CA GLY A 212 7.71 4.97 12.97
C GLY A 212 6.82 5.46 14.10
N ARG A 213 6.66 6.79 14.27
CA ARG A 213 5.84 7.43 15.32
C ARG A 213 4.38 7.53 14.88
N VAL A 214 3.67 6.40 14.91
CA VAL A 214 2.31 6.28 14.34
C VAL A 214 1.29 7.19 15.05
N ASP A 215 1.21 7.14 16.38
CA ASP A 215 0.21 7.88 17.15
C ASP A 215 0.40 9.39 17.03
N GLU A 216 1.64 9.87 17.14
CA GLU A 216 1.98 11.29 16.98
C GLU A 216 1.66 11.78 15.55
N ALA A 217 2.03 11.01 14.52
CA ALA A 217 1.76 11.38 13.13
C ALA A 217 0.26 11.52 12.85
N LEU A 218 -0.56 10.57 13.32
CA LEU A 218 -2.02 10.63 13.17
C LEU A 218 -2.64 11.75 14.00
N THR A 219 -2.09 12.05 15.18
CA THR A 219 -2.54 13.17 16.03
C THR A 219 -2.32 14.50 15.33
N TYR A 220 -1.15 14.73 14.73
CA TYR A 220 -0.91 15.92 13.91
C TYR A 220 -1.81 15.97 12.67
N ALA A 221 -2.06 14.83 12.02
CA ALA A 221 -2.96 14.79 10.88
C ALA A 221 -4.42 15.12 11.26
N LYS A 222 -4.88 14.65 12.43
CA LYS A 222 -6.19 15.01 12.99
C LYS A 222 -6.25 16.49 13.37
N TYR A 223 -5.20 17.02 14.00
CA TYR A 223 -5.08 18.45 14.26
C TYR A 223 -5.18 19.28 12.97
N MET A 224 -4.48 18.89 11.90
CA MET A 224 -4.61 19.54 10.58
C MET A 224 -6.04 19.48 10.06
N ALA A 225 -6.71 18.33 10.18
CA ALA A 225 -8.09 18.17 9.79
C ALA A 225 -9.00 19.14 10.57
N ASP A 226 -8.82 19.23 11.89
CA ASP A 226 -9.59 20.11 12.81
C ASP A 226 -9.37 21.59 12.53
N CYS A 227 -8.16 21.96 12.09
CA CYS A 227 -7.86 23.30 11.58
C CYS A 227 -8.31 23.53 10.13
N SER A 228 -8.96 22.58 9.46
CA SER A 228 -9.32 22.63 8.04
C SER A 228 -8.12 22.89 7.12
N ALA A 229 -6.93 22.46 7.53
CA ALA A 229 -5.69 22.61 6.77
C ALA A 229 -5.53 21.42 5.81
N PRO A 230 -5.44 21.64 4.48
CA PRO A 230 -5.37 20.55 3.52
C PRO A 230 -4.02 19.84 3.57
N PHE A 231 -4.02 18.51 3.41
CA PHE A 231 -2.79 17.73 3.32
C PHE A 231 -2.09 17.97 1.96
N ASP A 232 -0.79 18.32 1.94
CA ASP A 232 -0.06 18.58 0.69
C ASP A 232 0.04 17.31 -0.16
N VAL A 233 -0.48 17.38 -1.38
CA VAL A 233 -0.50 16.26 -2.34
C VAL A 233 0.89 15.82 -2.80
N THR A 234 1.87 16.72 -2.78
CA THR A 234 3.28 16.43 -3.10
C THR A 234 3.89 15.59 -2.00
N VAL A 235 3.71 15.99 -0.74
CA VAL A 235 4.14 15.19 0.43
C VAL A 235 3.43 13.84 0.45
N PHE A 236 2.12 13.81 0.18
CA PHE A 236 1.36 12.56 0.05
C PHE A 236 1.94 11.63 -1.02
N SER A 237 2.39 12.19 -2.15
CA SER A 237 3.01 11.40 -3.22
C SER A 237 4.40 10.89 -2.85
N LEU A 238 5.23 11.70 -2.18
CA LEU A 238 6.58 11.32 -1.73
C LEU A 238 6.54 10.27 -0.63
N MET A 239 5.61 10.40 0.32
CA MET A 239 5.36 9.39 1.36
C MET A 239 5.03 8.02 0.76
N GLN A 240 4.44 7.95 -0.43
CA GLN A 240 4.15 6.68 -1.13
C GLN A 240 5.23 6.27 -2.13
N HIS A 241 6.38 6.96 -2.13
CA HIS A 241 7.57 6.62 -2.90
C HIS A 241 8.81 6.67 -1.98
N PRO A 242 8.92 5.73 -1.01
CA PRO A 242 9.92 5.80 0.06
C PRO A 242 11.39 5.73 -0.41
N SER A 243 11.64 5.44 -1.70
CA SER A 243 12.98 5.36 -2.29
C SER A 243 13.46 6.65 -2.92
N LEU A 244 12.59 7.65 -3.14
CA LEU A 244 12.95 8.87 -3.87
C LEU A 244 13.30 10.00 -2.91
N ASN A 245 14.51 10.53 -3.02
CA ASN A 245 14.90 11.77 -2.36
C ASN A 245 14.17 12.95 -3.05
N PRO A 246 13.44 13.82 -2.33
CA PRO A 246 12.71 14.95 -2.91
C PRO A 246 13.57 15.86 -3.79
N ILE A 247 14.86 16.04 -3.47
CA ILE A 247 15.75 16.91 -4.24
C ILE A 247 15.94 16.38 -5.68
N GLU A 248 16.12 15.06 -5.81
CA GLU A 248 16.28 14.38 -7.10
C GLU A 248 14.99 14.37 -7.92
N VAL A 249 13.84 14.40 -7.23
CA VAL A 249 12.52 14.49 -7.85
C VAL A 249 12.27 15.89 -8.42
N GLU A 250 12.65 16.94 -7.69
CA GLU A 250 12.55 18.33 -8.15
C GLU A 250 13.52 18.62 -9.31
N ASP A 251 14.71 18.02 -9.28
CA ASP A 251 15.68 18.07 -10.39
C ASP A 251 15.25 17.27 -11.62
N GLY A 252 14.48 16.19 -11.42
CA GLY A 252 13.98 15.33 -12.50
C GLY A 252 14.97 14.26 -12.97
N SER A 253 15.94 13.89 -12.12
CA SER A 253 16.97 12.89 -12.44
C SER A 253 16.40 11.46 -12.59
N VAL A 254 15.21 11.20 -12.01
CA VAL A 254 14.49 9.91 -12.09
C VAL A 254 13.24 10.03 -12.99
N PRO A 255 13.36 9.86 -14.33
CA PRO A 255 12.27 10.19 -15.25
C PRO A 255 11.10 9.20 -15.23
N HIS A 256 11.32 7.94 -14.83
CA HIS A 256 10.33 6.87 -14.99
C HIS A 256 9.26 6.85 -13.88
N SER A 257 9.51 7.47 -12.72
CA SER A 257 8.58 7.49 -11.57
C SER A 257 7.55 8.63 -11.65
N ALA A 258 7.74 9.61 -12.56
CA ALA A 258 6.90 10.79 -12.68
C ALA A 258 5.40 10.48 -12.91
N LYS A 259 5.08 9.43 -13.68
CA LYS A 259 3.69 8.97 -13.84
C LYS A 259 3.10 8.53 -12.50
N GLY A 260 3.87 7.83 -11.68
CA GLY A 260 3.48 7.38 -10.35
C GLY A 260 3.21 8.55 -9.40
N LEU A 261 4.11 9.53 -9.37
CA LEU A 261 3.91 10.77 -8.61
C LEU A 261 2.63 11.50 -9.02
N LEU A 262 2.37 11.66 -10.32
CA LEU A 262 1.14 12.29 -10.80
C LEU A 262 -0.13 11.52 -10.44
N LEU A 263 -0.10 10.18 -10.50
CA LEU A 263 -1.22 9.34 -10.07
C LEU A 263 -1.51 9.55 -8.58
N GLN A 264 -0.47 9.59 -7.75
CA GLN A 264 -0.62 9.80 -6.32
C GLN A 264 -1.11 11.20 -5.97
N ARG A 265 -0.59 12.24 -6.62
CA ARG A 265 -1.10 13.62 -6.43
C ARG A 265 -2.58 13.74 -6.80
N ARG A 266 -3.00 13.09 -7.89
CA ARG A 266 -4.42 13.06 -8.31
C ARG A 266 -5.27 12.23 -7.35
N LEU A 267 -4.75 11.13 -6.82
CA LEU A 267 -5.44 10.33 -5.82
C LEU A 267 -5.63 11.11 -4.52
N GLY A 268 -4.58 11.77 -4.02
CA GLY A 268 -4.64 12.63 -2.83
C GLY A 268 -5.68 13.74 -2.98
N ASN A 269 -5.69 14.43 -4.13
CA ASN A 269 -6.74 15.40 -4.46
C ASN A 269 -8.14 14.77 -4.43
N ARG A 270 -8.36 13.60 -5.04
CA ARG A 270 -9.67 12.94 -5.02
C ARG A 270 -10.10 12.52 -3.63
N LEU A 271 -9.19 11.99 -2.80
CA LEU A 271 -9.52 11.67 -1.42
C LEU A 271 -9.90 12.94 -0.64
N HIS A 272 -9.16 14.03 -0.83
CA HIS A 272 -9.43 15.30 -0.17
C HIS A 272 -10.75 15.98 -0.63
N THR A 273 -11.30 15.62 -1.81
CA THR A 273 -12.62 16.14 -2.21
C THR A 273 -13.78 15.58 -1.38
N ALA A 274 -13.61 14.41 -0.75
CA ALA A 274 -14.68 13.73 -0.01
C ALA A 274 -14.33 13.48 1.47
N TYR A 275 -13.04 13.49 1.81
CA TYR A 275 -12.52 13.20 3.15
C TYR A 275 -11.59 14.32 3.62
N ARG A 276 -11.31 14.33 4.93
CA ARG A 276 -10.41 15.30 5.57
C ARG A 276 -8.95 14.85 5.50
N SER A 277 -8.05 15.73 5.92
CA SER A 277 -6.60 15.54 5.86
C SER A 277 -6.08 14.33 6.65
N ASP A 278 -6.73 13.97 7.75
CA ASP A 278 -6.40 12.81 8.58
C ASP A 278 -6.61 11.48 7.84
N ALA A 279 -7.71 11.32 7.11
CA ALA A 279 -7.97 10.16 6.28
C ALA A 279 -6.97 10.02 5.12
N VAL A 280 -6.60 11.14 4.49
CA VAL A 280 -5.59 11.19 3.41
C VAL A 280 -4.21 10.81 3.96
N ALA A 281 -3.83 11.36 5.13
CA ALA A 281 -2.57 11.05 5.79
C ALA A 281 -2.51 9.57 6.18
N ALA A 282 -3.55 9.04 6.84
CA ALA A 282 -3.62 7.64 7.24
C ALA A 282 -3.49 6.67 6.04
N HIS A 283 -4.09 7.01 4.89
CA HIS A 283 -3.89 6.25 3.65
C HIS A 283 -2.43 6.22 3.23
N GLY A 284 -1.79 7.40 3.20
CA GLY A 284 -0.39 7.52 2.82
C GLY A 284 0.56 6.79 3.79
N MET A 285 0.29 6.85 5.10
CA MET A 285 1.02 6.09 6.12
C MET A 285 0.89 4.58 5.91
N PHE A 286 -0.33 4.08 5.66
CA PHE A 286 -0.57 2.65 5.44
C PHE A 286 0.21 2.14 4.21
N VAL A 287 0.20 2.90 3.11
CA VAL A 287 0.94 2.55 1.89
C VAL A 287 2.45 2.68 2.10
N TYR A 288 2.92 3.71 2.81
CA TYR A 288 4.34 3.88 3.16
C TYR A 288 4.86 2.66 3.92
N TYR A 289 4.20 2.26 5.02
CA TYR A 289 4.62 1.11 5.81
C TYR A 289 4.49 -0.23 5.07
N ALA A 290 3.55 -0.34 4.11
CA ALA A 290 3.50 -1.49 3.21
C ALA A 290 4.74 -1.55 2.30
N LEU A 291 5.16 -0.42 1.73
CA LEU A 291 6.28 -0.32 0.81
C LEU A 291 7.65 -0.36 1.50
N THR A 292 7.73 -0.05 2.80
CA THR A 292 8.95 -0.19 3.62
C THR A 292 9.02 -1.51 4.38
N LEU A 293 8.12 -2.46 4.08
CA LEU A 293 8.05 -3.79 4.71
C LEU A 293 7.84 -3.74 6.24
N SER A 294 7.38 -2.60 6.76
CA SER A 294 7.10 -2.38 8.18
C SER A 294 5.66 -2.77 8.53
N HIS A 295 5.33 -4.05 8.34
CA HIS A 295 3.94 -4.54 8.41
C HIS A 295 3.27 -4.33 9.78
N VAL A 296 4.03 -4.36 10.87
CA VAL A 296 3.49 -4.07 12.22
C VAL A 296 2.98 -2.64 12.27
N ARG A 297 3.82 -1.66 11.91
CA ARG A 297 3.45 -0.24 11.89
C ARG A 297 2.31 0.06 10.92
N LYS A 298 2.22 -0.67 9.80
CA LYS A 298 1.07 -0.62 8.87
C LYS A 298 -0.26 -0.92 9.58
N TRP A 299 -0.29 -1.94 10.44
CA TRP A 299 -1.51 -2.28 11.19
C TRP A 299 -1.73 -1.37 12.40
N GLU A 300 -0.67 -0.86 13.01
CA GLU A 300 -0.74 0.18 14.04
C GLU A 300 -1.44 1.44 13.53
N VAL A 301 -1.25 1.82 12.25
CA VAL A 301 -2.01 2.95 11.65
C VAL A 301 -3.52 2.72 11.74
N ILE A 302 -3.99 1.50 11.48
CA ILE A 302 -5.43 1.17 11.56
C ILE A 302 -5.90 1.18 13.03
N ARG A 303 -5.10 0.62 13.95
CA ARG A 303 -5.40 0.65 15.39
C ARG A 303 -5.52 2.07 15.92
N ALA A 304 -4.50 2.89 15.68
CA ALA A 304 -4.41 4.26 16.15
C ALA A 304 -5.48 5.15 15.52
N ALA A 305 -5.78 4.97 14.22
CA ALA A 305 -6.86 5.71 13.57
C ALA A 305 -8.23 5.42 14.22
N ALA A 306 -8.52 4.17 14.55
CA ALA A 306 -9.77 3.81 15.25
C ALA A 306 -9.82 4.41 16.66
N ALA A 307 -8.73 4.28 17.43
CA ALA A 307 -8.65 4.80 18.79
C ALA A 307 -8.75 6.34 18.85
N LEU A 308 -8.20 7.04 17.85
CA LEU A 308 -8.22 8.50 17.76
C LEU A 308 -9.50 9.06 17.12
N GLY A 309 -10.39 8.19 16.62
CA GLY A 309 -11.61 8.59 15.92
C GLY A 309 -11.35 9.30 14.59
N VAL A 310 -10.40 8.78 13.81
CA VAL A 310 -10.17 9.19 12.41
C VAL A 310 -11.07 8.35 11.51
N THR A 311 -11.94 9.00 10.74
CA THR A 311 -12.78 8.31 9.76
C THR A 311 -11.98 7.96 8.52
N LEU A 312 -11.68 6.67 8.34
CA LEU A 312 -10.88 6.22 7.20
C LEU A 312 -11.66 6.28 5.89
N ALA A 313 -10.97 6.62 4.80
CA ALA A 313 -11.56 6.58 3.47
C ALA A 313 -11.90 5.15 3.03
N GLU A 314 -13.00 4.97 2.27
CA GLU A 314 -13.44 3.66 1.75
C GLU A 314 -12.31 2.95 0.97
N ARG A 315 -11.53 3.71 0.18
CA ARG A 315 -10.35 3.17 -0.51
C ARG A 315 -9.30 2.58 0.45
N THR A 316 -9.04 3.24 1.59
CA THR A 316 -8.09 2.77 2.60
C THR A 316 -8.60 1.50 3.27
N LEU A 317 -9.90 1.44 3.57
CA LEU A 317 -10.54 0.26 4.15
C LEU A 317 -10.45 -0.95 3.22
N VAL A 318 -10.81 -0.78 1.95
CA VAL A 318 -10.71 -1.87 0.95
C VAL A 318 -9.25 -2.30 0.77
N LEU A 319 -8.31 -1.37 0.70
CA LEU A 319 -6.88 -1.70 0.63
C LEU A 319 -6.43 -2.50 1.86
N ALA A 320 -6.83 -2.09 3.06
CA ALA A 320 -6.49 -2.78 4.29
C ALA A 320 -7.05 -4.21 4.31
N VAL A 321 -8.29 -4.42 3.88
CA VAL A 321 -8.89 -5.77 3.78
C VAL A 321 -8.16 -6.63 2.74
N GLU A 322 -7.84 -6.08 1.57
CA GLU A 322 -7.12 -6.84 0.54
C GLU A 322 -5.70 -7.23 1.00
N VAL A 323 -5.01 -6.34 1.72
CA VAL A 323 -3.72 -6.64 2.36
C VAL A 323 -3.89 -7.66 3.48
N PHE A 324 -4.93 -7.55 4.31
CA PHE A 324 -5.26 -8.53 5.35
C PHE A 324 -5.49 -9.92 4.74
N ALA A 325 -6.18 -9.99 3.61
CA ALA A 325 -6.39 -11.22 2.85
C ALA A 325 -5.06 -11.77 2.29
N ARG A 326 -4.18 -10.92 1.74
CA ARG A 326 -2.84 -11.34 1.27
C ARG A 326 -1.96 -11.86 2.40
N GLU A 327 -2.00 -11.22 3.55
CA GLU A 327 -1.27 -11.63 4.76
C GLU A 327 -2.00 -12.75 5.53
N LYS A 328 -3.22 -13.13 5.10
CA LYS A 328 -4.08 -14.14 5.73
C LYS A 328 -4.32 -13.88 7.23
N GLY A 329 -4.31 -12.61 7.63
CA GLY A 329 -4.40 -12.18 9.03
C GLY A 329 -3.27 -12.68 9.93
N MET A 330 -2.11 -13.04 9.37
CA MET A 330 -0.94 -13.52 10.15
C MET A 330 -0.36 -12.42 11.06
N ARG A 331 -0.20 -11.20 10.54
CA ARG A 331 0.47 -10.08 11.23
C ARG A 331 -0.55 -9.14 11.87
N CYS A 332 -1.58 -9.68 12.49
CA CYS A 332 -2.73 -8.91 12.97
C CYS A 332 -3.06 -9.33 14.41
N GLY A 333 -3.19 -8.35 15.30
CA GLY A 333 -3.57 -8.55 16.70
C GLY A 333 -5.05 -8.27 16.97
N PRO A 334 -5.54 -8.58 18.19
CA PRO A 334 -6.96 -8.48 18.52
C PRO A 334 -7.49 -7.05 18.42
N LYS A 335 -6.74 -6.05 18.92
CA LYS A 335 -7.11 -4.63 18.81
C LYS A 335 -7.18 -4.16 17.35
N THR A 336 -6.31 -4.67 16.48
CA THR A 336 -6.36 -4.35 15.04
C THR A 336 -7.53 -5.02 14.33
N VAL A 337 -7.91 -6.25 14.72
CA VAL A 337 -9.13 -6.90 14.22
C VAL A 337 -10.35 -6.10 14.63
N LYS A 338 -10.44 -5.70 15.90
CA LYS A 338 -11.53 -4.85 16.43
C LYS A 338 -11.64 -3.52 15.68
N ALA A 339 -10.51 -2.87 15.40
CA ALA A 339 -10.47 -1.65 14.59
C ALA A 339 -10.97 -1.88 13.16
N LEU A 340 -10.52 -2.95 12.49
CA LEU A 340 -11.00 -3.30 11.14
C LEU A 340 -12.50 -3.60 11.15
N THR A 341 -13.00 -4.36 12.12
CA THR A 341 -14.43 -4.68 12.22
C THR A 341 -15.27 -3.44 12.47
N HIS A 342 -14.80 -2.51 13.32
CA HIS A 342 -15.47 -1.23 13.56
C HIS A 342 -15.58 -0.42 12.25
N PHE A 343 -14.46 -0.22 11.56
CA PHE A 343 -14.48 0.52 10.28
C PHE A 343 -15.32 -0.16 9.19
N LEU A 344 -15.30 -1.49 9.13
CA LEU A 344 -16.09 -2.24 8.15
C LEU A 344 -17.58 -2.24 8.47
N ALA A 345 -17.97 -2.22 9.74
CA ALA A 345 -19.36 -2.03 10.13
C ALA A 345 -19.85 -0.64 9.72
N GLN A 346 -18.99 0.38 9.88
CA GLN A 346 -19.32 1.76 9.55
C GLN A 346 -19.49 1.97 8.04
N ASP A 347 -18.45 1.71 7.23
CA ASP A 347 -18.41 2.07 5.79
C ASP A 347 -17.95 0.91 4.88
N GLY A 348 -17.85 -0.32 5.40
CA GLY A 348 -17.44 -1.50 4.63
C GLY A 348 -18.58 -2.23 3.92
N THR A 349 -18.19 -3.24 3.12
CA THR A 349 -19.09 -4.24 2.57
C THR A 349 -19.22 -5.41 3.56
N VAL A 350 -20.36 -6.09 3.54
CA VAL A 350 -20.61 -7.28 4.37
C VAL A 350 -19.61 -8.40 4.10
N GLY A 351 -19.27 -8.64 2.83
CA GLY A 351 -18.31 -9.68 2.45
C GLY A 351 -16.92 -9.44 3.06
N HIS A 352 -16.48 -8.18 3.11
CA HIS A 352 -15.22 -7.80 3.78
C HIS A 352 -15.30 -8.05 5.29
N LEU A 353 -16.38 -7.60 5.94
CA LEU A 353 -16.58 -7.80 7.38
C LEU A 353 -16.60 -9.28 7.77
N LEU A 354 -17.39 -10.08 7.04
CA LEU A 354 -17.47 -11.53 7.24
C LEU A 354 -16.12 -12.20 7.04
N TYR A 355 -15.39 -11.85 5.97
CA TYR A 355 -14.06 -12.44 5.71
C TYR A 355 -13.08 -12.16 6.86
N VAL A 356 -13.02 -10.91 7.35
CA VAL A 356 -12.14 -10.54 8.46
C VAL A 356 -12.48 -11.32 9.72
N LEU A 357 -13.76 -11.37 10.11
CA LEU A 357 -14.21 -12.11 11.30
C LEU A 357 -13.95 -13.62 11.18
N LEU A 358 -14.33 -14.24 10.06
CA LEU A 358 -14.09 -15.66 9.82
C LEU A 358 -12.61 -16.01 9.82
N ARG A 359 -11.77 -15.13 9.25
CA ARG A 359 -10.33 -15.33 9.24
C ARG A 359 -9.72 -15.18 10.63
N ALA A 360 -10.19 -14.22 11.44
CA ALA A 360 -9.78 -14.05 12.82
C ALA A 360 -10.12 -15.30 13.64
N ARG A 361 -11.38 -15.77 13.63
CA ARG A 361 -11.80 -17.00 14.32
C ARG A 361 -11.03 -18.23 13.86
N LYS A 362 -10.76 -18.35 12.55
CA LYS A 362 -9.92 -19.43 12.04
C LYS A 362 -8.49 -19.36 12.57
N ASN A 363 -7.89 -18.18 12.62
CA ASN A 363 -6.53 -18.00 13.11
C ASN A 363 -6.44 -18.27 14.62
N GLU A 364 -7.45 -17.93 15.41
CA GLU A 364 -7.54 -18.28 16.85
C GLU A 364 -7.53 -19.80 17.08
N LEU A 365 -8.20 -20.57 16.20
CA LEU A 365 -8.26 -22.03 16.29
C LEU A 365 -7.00 -22.74 15.76
N LEU A 366 -6.15 -22.03 15.01
CA LEU A 366 -4.94 -22.61 14.42
C LEU A 366 -3.89 -22.89 15.51
N PRO A 367 -3.23 -24.06 15.49
CA PRO A 367 -2.26 -24.44 16.52
C PRO A 367 -1.10 -23.44 16.63
N GLU A 368 -0.77 -22.73 15.54
CA GLU A 368 0.29 -21.73 15.51
C GLU A 368 0.04 -20.51 16.42
N PHE A 369 -1.21 -20.15 16.70
CA PHE A 369 -1.55 -18.93 17.44
C PHE A 369 -2.21 -19.19 18.81
N ARG A 370 -2.28 -20.46 19.26
CA ARG A 370 -2.89 -20.82 20.56
C ARG A 370 -2.25 -20.12 21.76
N ASP A 371 -0.98 -19.78 21.58
CA ASP A 371 -0.10 -19.12 22.55
C ASP A 371 -0.47 -17.62 22.71
N LEU A 372 -1.21 -17.06 21.75
CA LEU A 372 -1.57 -15.64 21.68
C LEU A 372 -2.99 -15.40 22.21
N PRO A 373 -3.28 -14.21 22.76
CA PRO A 373 -4.62 -13.90 23.26
C PRO A 373 -5.65 -13.86 22.12
N HIS A 374 -6.86 -14.34 22.42
CA HIS A 374 -7.99 -14.34 21.50
C HIS A 374 -8.58 -12.92 21.36
N THR A 375 -9.32 -12.68 20.27
CA THR A 375 -9.99 -11.41 20.00
C THR A 375 -11.32 -11.33 20.73
N THR A 376 -11.31 -10.78 21.94
CA THR A 376 -12.52 -10.51 22.71
C THR A 376 -12.97 -9.06 22.57
N PHE A 377 -14.27 -8.88 22.33
CA PHE A 377 -14.92 -7.56 22.30
C PHE A 377 -15.45 -7.24 23.71
N SER A 378 -15.27 -6.00 24.17
CA SER A 378 -16.00 -5.54 25.36
C SER A 378 -17.50 -5.43 25.06
N GLU A 379 -18.33 -5.38 26.09
CA GLU A 379 -19.78 -5.24 25.90
C GLU A 379 -20.11 -3.96 25.13
N GLU A 380 -19.43 -2.85 25.42
CA GLU A 380 -19.64 -1.57 24.76
C GLU A 380 -19.22 -1.61 23.29
N GLU A 381 -18.05 -2.18 22.98
CA GLU A 381 -17.57 -2.29 21.59
C GLU A 381 -18.47 -3.22 20.77
N GLN A 382 -18.89 -4.35 21.36
CA GLN A 382 -19.82 -5.27 20.75
C GLN A 382 -21.15 -4.57 20.46
N GLU A 383 -21.72 -3.84 21.43
CA GLU A 383 -22.97 -3.11 21.25
C GLU A 383 -22.85 -2.09 20.12
N LEU A 384 -21.78 -1.29 20.09
CA LEU A 384 -21.54 -0.30 19.04
C LEU A 384 -21.45 -0.93 17.65
N VAL A 385 -20.70 -2.03 17.50
CA VAL A 385 -20.57 -2.74 16.22
C VAL A 385 -21.92 -3.31 15.78
N LEU A 386 -22.64 -3.98 16.67
CA LEU A 386 -23.93 -4.61 16.34
C LEU A 386 -25.02 -3.58 16.07
N GLN A 387 -25.02 -2.45 16.78
CA GLN A 387 -25.94 -1.33 16.53
C GLN A 387 -25.68 -0.72 15.16
N CYS A 388 -24.40 -0.53 14.78
CA CYS A 388 -24.02 -0.05 13.47
C CYS A 388 -24.46 -1.02 12.35
N VAL A 389 -24.20 -2.33 12.53
CA VAL A 389 -24.63 -3.38 11.60
C VAL A 389 -26.17 -3.41 11.48
N ALA A 390 -26.90 -3.30 12.59
CA ALA A 390 -28.35 -3.26 12.57
C ALA A 390 -28.89 -2.02 11.85
N GLN A 391 -28.24 -0.86 12.02
CA GLN A 391 -28.60 0.35 11.31
C GLN A 391 -28.37 0.21 9.80
N ARG A 392 -27.25 -0.38 9.38
CA ARG A 392 -26.96 -0.68 7.96
C ARG A 392 -27.97 -1.69 7.39
N ALA A 393 -28.31 -2.73 8.14
CA ALA A 393 -29.26 -3.77 7.76
C ALA A 393 -30.69 -3.25 7.50
N ARG A 394 -31.08 -2.08 8.05
CA ARG A 394 -32.38 -1.45 7.74
C ARG A 394 -32.49 -0.95 6.30
N HIS A 395 -31.34 -0.74 5.64
CA HIS A 395 -31.26 -0.12 4.32
C HIS A 395 -30.53 -0.99 3.30
N ASP A 396 -29.82 -2.03 3.74
CA ASP A 396 -29.02 -2.92 2.91
C ASP A 396 -29.37 -4.38 3.20
N ASP A 397 -30.02 -5.03 2.23
CA ASP A 397 -30.48 -6.42 2.31
C ASP A 397 -29.31 -7.40 2.53
N SER A 398 -28.11 -7.06 2.03
CA SER A 398 -26.92 -7.88 2.24
C SER A 398 -26.47 -7.88 3.71
N PHE A 399 -26.61 -6.74 4.40
CA PHE A 399 -26.38 -6.65 5.84
C PHE A 399 -27.51 -7.34 6.61
N ALA A 400 -28.76 -7.18 6.17
CA ALA A 400 -29.91 -7.83 6.82
C ALA A 400 -29.77 -9.36 6.84
N VAL A 401 -29.35 -9.98 5.74
CA VAL A 401 -29.19 -11.44 5.67
C VAL A 401 -27.99 -11.95 6.47
N ALA A 402 -26.92 -11.17 6.59
CA ALA A 402 -25.70 -11.58 7.27
C ALA A 402 -25.61 -11.15 8.73
N ALA A 403 -26.50 -10.28 9.21
CA ALA A 403 -26.44 -9.69 10.56
C ALA A 403 -26.40 -10.75 11.67
N THR A 404 -27.12 -11.85 11.52
CA THR A 404 -27.12 -12.96 12.50
C THR A 404 -25.78 -13.68 12.55
N LEU A 405 -25.17 -13.93 11.39
CA LEU A 405 -23.83 -14.53 11.29
C LEU A 405 -22.75 -13.60 11.83
N VAL A 406 -22.83 -12.29 11.52
CA VAL A 406 -21.94 -11.28 12.10
C VAL A 406 -22.08 -11.26 13.62
N SER A 407 -23.31 -11.28 14.14
CA SER A 407 -23.57 -11.27 15.59
C SER A 407 -22.98 -12.49 16.29
N SER A 408 -23.15 -13.69 15.71
CA SER A 408 -22.56 -14.94 16.23
C SER A 408 -21.03 -14.89 16.23
N LEU A 409 -20.41 -14.38 15.15
CA LEU A 409 -18.95 -14.29 15.06
C LEU A 409 -18.34 -13.29 16.05
N VAL A 410 -19.04 -12.18 16.34
CA VAL A 410 -18.60 -11.18 17.34
C VAL A 410 -18.76 -11.71 18.76
N ARG A 411 -19.86 -12.41 19.06
CA ARG A 411 -20.16 -13.01 20.37
C ARG A 411 -19.38 -14.29 20.70
N GLU A 412 -18.60 -14.78 19.75
CA GLU A 412 -17.82 -16.03 19.85
C GLU A 412 -18.68 -17.31 19.97
N ASP A 413 -19.96 -17.24 19.58
CA ASP A 413 -20.83 -18.41 19.50
C ASP A 413 -20.41 -19.32 18.34
N ASP A 414 -20.60 -20.66 18.46
CA ASP A 414 -20.27 -21.60 17.37
C ASP A 414 -21.09 -21.29 16.09
N PRO A 415 -20.45 -20.82 15.00
CA PRO A 415 -21.17 -20.42 13.80
C PRO A 415 -21.44 -21.60 12.85
N SER A 416 -21.08 -22.84 13.22
CA SER A 416 -21.07 -24.01 12.32
C SER A 416 -22.42 -24.28 11.66
N GLU A 417 -23.52 -24.22 12.42
CA GLU A 417 -24.87 -24.42 11.89
C GLU A 417 -25.30 -23.30 10.94
N LEU A 418 -24.95 -22.05 11.27
CA LEU A 418 -25.23 -20.87 10.46
C LEU A 418 -24.44 -20.89 9.15
N LEU A 419 -23.16 -21.31 9.18
CA LEU A 419 -22.34 -21.48 7.99
C LEU A 419 -22.89 -22.57 7.06
N MET A 420 -23.37 -23.68 7.63
CA MET A 420 -24.01 -24.75 6.86
C MET A 420 -25.36 -24.31 6.27
N ALA A 421 -26.12 -23.48 6.98
CA ALA A 421 -27.34 -22.87 6.45
C ALA A 421 -27.03 -21.88 5.31
N PHE A 422 -26.01 -21.04 5.47
CA PHE A 422 -25.56 -20.06 4.47
C PHE A 422 -25.06 -20.76 3.19
N ALA A 423 -24.29 -21.84 3.32
CA ALA A 423 -23.83 -22.65 2.20
C ALA A 423 -24.97 -23.40 1.48
N ARG A 424 -25.99 -23.87 2.20
CA ARG A 424 -27.18 -24.50 1.61
C ARG A 424 -28.02 -23.49 0.84
N ALA A 425 -28.28 -22.32 1.41
CA ALA A 425 -29.03 -21.24 0.76
C ALA A 425 -28.38 -20.80 -0.56
N ALA A 426 -27.05 -20.77 -0.64
CA ALA A 426 -26.33 -20.46 -1.88
C ALA A 426 -26.41 -21.54 -2.98
N ARG A 427 -26.59 -22.82 -2.61
CA ARG A 427 -26.58 -23.96 -3.53
C ARG A 427 -27.94 -24.26 -4.17
N ASN A 428 -29.04 -23.91 -3.50
CA ASN A 428 -30.39 -24.29 -3.90
C ASN A 428 -30.89 -23.68 -5.23
N HIS A 429 -30.15 -22.75 -5.85
CA HIS A 429 -30.48 -22.15 -7.15
C HIS A 429 -30.00 -23.00 -8.36
N HIS A 430 -29.15 -24.02 -8.16
CA HIS A 430 -28.67 -24.85 -9.28
C HIS A 430 -29.66 -25.93 -9.73
N SER A 431 -30.73 -26.18 -8.98
CA SER A 431 -31.67 -27.27 -9.28
C SER A 431 -32.94 -26.83 -10.04
N ALA A 432 -33.15 -25.52 -10.27
CA ALA A 432 -34.36 -25.00 -10.89
C ALA A 432 -34.21 -24.62 -12.39
N ASP A 433 -32.98 -24.39 -12.88
CA ASP A 433 -32.73 -23.90 -14.25
C ASP A 433 -32.21 -24.96 -15.25
N VAL A 434 -32.32 -26.27 -14.94
CA VAL A 434 -31.83 -27.35 -15.84
C VAL A 434 -32.94 -28.29 -16.32
N CYS A 435 -34.22 -27.99 -16.06
CA CYS A 435 -35.35 -28.77 -16.56
C CYS A 435 -36.17 -27.97 -17.60
N GLY A 436 -35.59 -27.76 -18.78
CA GLY A 436 -36.26 -27.13 -19.92
C GLY A 436 -35.60 -27.55 -21.22
N GLY A 437 -35.64 -28.84 -21.53
CA GLY A 437 -35.21 -29.41 -22.79
C GLY A 437 -36.36 -30.15 -23.46
N ASP A 438 -36.70 -29.67 -24.66
CA ASP A 438 -37.28 -30.34 -25.83
C ASP A 438 -38.61 -31.10 -25.67
N ASP A 439 -39.68 -30.53 -26.26
CA ASP A 439 -40.52 -31.33 -27.15
C ASP A 439 -41.19 -30.47 -28.24
N ASP A 440 -41.18 -31.03 -29.44
CA ASP A 440 -41.44 -30.43 -30.75
C ASP A 440 -42.93 -30.58 -31.15
N GLY A 441 -43.48 -29.55 -31.81
CA GLY A 441 -44.41 -29.66 -32.95
C GLY A 441 -45.78 -30.39 -32.87
N SER A 442 -46.85 -29.58 -32.88
CA SER A 442 -47.87 -29.54 -33.98
C SER A 442 -49.24 -30.26 -33.87
N VAL A 443 -50.25 -29.47 -34.28
CA VAL A 443 -51.61 -29.73 -34.83
C VAL A 443 -52.85 -29.75 -33.91
N CYS A 444 -53.81 -28.91 -34.33
CA CYS A 444 -55.06 -28.43 -33.76
C CYS A 444 -56.23 -29.44 -33.66
N ALA A 445 -57.17 -29.18 -32.74
CA ALA A 445 -58.62 -29.27 -32.98
C ALA A 445 -59.44 -28.53 -31.90
N ASP A 446 -60.46 -27.78 -32.35
CA ASP A 446 -61.41 -26.93 -31.63
C ASP A 446 -62.34 -27.65 -30.63
N VAL A 447 -62.61 -27.05 -29.47
CA VAL A 447 -63.95 -26.98 -28.80
C VAL A 447 -64.01 -25.74 -27.87
N PRO A 448 -65.10 -24.94 -27.85
CA PRO A 448 -65.19 -23.68 -27.09
C PRO A 448 -65.57 -23.85 -25.61
N ALA A 449 -65.21 -22.82 -24.84
CA ALA A 449 -65.25 -22.66 -23.39
C ALA A 449 -66.63 -22.80 -22.69
N PRO A 450 -66.60 -22.97 -21.36
CA PRO A 450 -67.37 -22.12 -20.48
C PRO A 450 -66.50 -21.30 -19.49
N VAL A 451 -66.89 -20.02 -19.42
CA VAL A 451 -66.76 -18.91 -18.46
C VAL A 451 -66.25 -19.24 -17.03
N PRO A 452 -65.54 -18.30 -16.36
CA PRO A 452 -64.48 -18.59 -15.40
C PRO A 452 -64.97 -18.64 -13.95
N GLU A 453 -64.39 -19.57 -13.18
CA GLU A 453 -64.29 -19.42 -11.72
C GLU A 453 -62.96 -18.73 -11.38
N SER A 454 -63.09 -17.69 -10.58
CA SER A 454 -62.10 -16.82 -9.95
C SER A 454 -60.68 -17.41 -9.75
N PRO A 455 -59.59 -16.68 -10.08
CA PRO A 455 -58.27 -17.05 -9.59
C PRO A 455 -58.20 -16.76 -8.08
N PRO A 456 -57.62 -17.65 -7.25
CA PRO A 456 -57.25 -17.29 -5.91
C PRO A 456 -56.15 -16.20 -5.99
N SER A 457 -56.28 -15.22 -5.12
CA SER A 457 -55.34 -14.14 -4.89
C SER A 457 -53.99 -14.67 -4.38
N ASN A 458 -53.12 -15.10 -5.29
CA ASN A 458 -51.75 -15.56 -5.00
C ASN A 458 -50.75 -14.40 -4.88
N SER A 459 -51.16 -13.26 -4.32
CA SER A 459 -50.24 -12.13 -4.14
C SER A 459 -49.24 -12.39 -3.00
N SER A 460 -49.56 -13.20 -1.99
CA SER A 460 -48.66 -13.51 -0.88
C SER A 460 -47.55 -14.51 -1.26
N GLU A 461 -47.86 -15.56 -2.00
CA GLU A 461 -46.87 -16.58 -2.42
C GLU A 461 -45.85 -16.04 -3.44
N ILE A 462 -46.26 -15.09 -4.29
CA ILE A 462 -45.36 -14.44 -5.26
C ILE A 462 -44.41 -13.49 -4.52
N ILE A 463 -44.90 -12.73 -3.52
CA ILE A 463 -44.08 -11.84 -2.70
C ILE A 463 -43.07 -12.61 -1.84
N GLU A 464 -43.43 -13.77 -1.30
CA GLU A 464 -42.51 -14.62 -0.53
C GLU A 464 -41.44 -15.29 -1.41
N LYS A 465 -41.80 -15.74 -2.61
CA LYS A 465 -40.84 -16.27 -3.59
C LYS A 465 -39.84 -15.20 -4.04
N ASP A 466 -40.31 -13.99 -4.33
CA ASP A 466 -39.46 -12.88 -4.75
C ASP A 466 -38.51 -12.44 -3.63
N ARG A 467 -38.99 -12.37 -2.38
CA ARG A 467 -38.14 -12.08 -1.21
C ARG A 467 -37.09 -13.17 -0.99
N TRP A 468 -37.45 -14.44 -1.13
CA TRP A 468 -36.51 -15.54 -0.97
C TRP A 468 -35.45 -15.57 -2.07
N ALA A 469 -35.81 -15.23 -3.31
CA ALA A 469 -34.87 -15.10 -4.41
C ALA A 469 -33.84 -13.98 -4.17
N VAL A 470 -34.27 -12.81 -3.66
CA VAL A 470 -33.37 -11.70 -3.29
C VAL A 470 -32.40 -12.09 -2.17
N VAL A 471 -32.89 -12.80 -1.15
CA VAL A 471 -32.07 -13.33 -0.04
C VAL A 471 -31.02 -14.32 -0.57
N GLN A 472 -31.42 -15.27 -1.42
CA GLN A 472 -30.48 -16.23 -2.01
C GLN A 472 -29.42 -15.60 -2.91
N ALA A 473 -29.81 -14.63 -3.75
CA ALA A 473 -28.88 -13.90 -4.60
C ALA A 473 -27.85 -13.13 -3.76
N SER A 474 -28.29 -12.50 -2.67
CA SER A 474 -27.43 -11.81 -1.71
C SER A 474 -26.45 -12.77 -1.03
N VAL A 475 -26.92 -13.90 -0.50
CA VAL A 475 -26.08 -14.93 0.11
C VAL A 475 -25.01 -15.45 -0.86
N ARG A 476 -25.39 -15.69 -2.14
CA ARG A 476 -24.45 -16.15 -3.17
C ARG A 476 -23.40 -15.09 -3.48
N SER A 477 -23.80 -13.83 -3.65
CA SER A 477 -22.87 -12.73 -3.88
C SER A 477 -21.85 -12.63 -2.74
N LEU A 478 -22.31 -12.72 -1.49
CA LEU A 478 -21.46 -12.68 -0.31
C LEU A 478 -20.45 -13.83 -0.26
N LEU A 479 -20.89 -15.06 -0.55
CA LEU A 479 -19.97 -16.21 -0.64
C LEU A 479 -18.95 -16.04 -1.77
N LEU A 480 -19.35 -15.49 -2.92
CA LEU A 480 -18.44 -15.21 -4.02
C LEU A 480 -17.40 -14.15 -3.62
N ASP A 481 -17.79 -13.10 -2.90
CA ASP A 481 -16.88 -12.06 -2.42
C ASP A 481 -15.87 -12.62 -1.41
N VAL A 482 -16.34 -13.38 -0.42
CA VAL A 482 -15.49 -14.04 0.59
C VAL A 482 -14.53 -15.04 -0.08
N ASN A 483 -15.02 -15.83 -1.05
CA ASN A 483 -14.20 -16.77 -1.80
C ASN A 483 -13.22 -16.05 -2.73
N ALA A 484 -13.58 -14.91 -3.32
CA ALA A 484 -12.69 -14.11 -4.15
C ALA A 484 -11.51 -13.59 -3.34
N LEU A 485 -11.74 -13.10 -2.11
CA LEU A 485 -10.68 -12.69 -1.18
C LEU A 485 -9.79 -13.86 -0.78
N ASP A 486 -10.38 -15.01 -0.45
CA ASP A 486 -9.61 -16.20 -0.11
C ASP A 486 -8.79 -16.73 -1.30
N GLN A 487 -9.34 -16.74 -2.52
CA GLN A 487 -8.60 -17.10 -3.73
C GLN A 487 -7.49 -16.10 -4.05
N ALA A 488 -7.75 -14.80 -3.88
CA ALA A 488 -6.76 -13.75 -4.07
C ALA A 488 -5.58 -13.91 -3.10
N SER A 489 -5.81 -14.45 -1.90
CA SER A 489 -4.73 -14.86 -0.97
C SER A 489 -3.89 -16.06 -1.45
N ARG A 490 -4.44 -16.89 -2.36
CA ARG A 490 -3.81 -18.14 -2.85
C ARG A 490 -3.10 -18.00 -4.20
N ARG A 491 -3.55 -17.09 -5.08
CA ARG A 491 -3.05 -16.99 -6.48
C ARG A 491 -1.55 -16.67 -6.60
N ASP A 492 -0.95 -15.98 -5.63
CA ASP A 492 0.51 -15.75 -5.64
C ASP A 492 1.32 -16.97 -5.16
N ALA A 493 0.75 -17.84 -4.31
CA ALA A 493 1.38 -19.12 -3.97
C ALA A 493 1.41 -20.06 -5.19
N TYR A 494 0.34 -20.06 -5.98
CA TYR A 494 0.25 -20.85 -7.22
C TYR A 494 1.15 -20.30 -8.34
N HIS A 495 1.33 -18.99 -8.49
CA HIS A 495 2.28 -18.45 -9.48
C HIS A 495 3.76 -18.77 -9.17
N LYS A 496 4.11 -18.92 -7.88
CA LYS A 496 5.43 -19.43 -7.46
C LYS A 496 5.57 -20.93 -7.71
N HIS A 497 4.53 -21.73 -7.51
CA HIS A 497 4.58 -23.19 -7.65
C HIS A 497 4.44 -23.67 -9.11
N TRP A 498 3.63 -22.98 -9.93
CA TRP A 498 3.31 -23.39 -11.31
C TRP A 498 4.43 -23.07 -12.31
N LYS A 499 5.27 -22.06 -12.04
CA LYS A 499 6.49 -21.82 -12.84
C LYS A 499 7.57 -22.89 -12.63
N ASN A 500 7.53 -23.60 -11.50
CA ASN A 500 8.43 -24.72 -11.22
C ASN A 500 7.83 -26.08 -11.60
N GLY A 501 6.51 -26.16 -11.80
CA GLY A 501 5.81 -27.43 -12.06
C GLY A 501 5.71 -27.85 -13.52
N ASN A 502 5.99 -26.97 -14.49
CA ASN A 502 5.80 -27.26 -15.92
C ASN A 502 7.10 -27.18 -16.74
N LYS A 503 8.15 -27.84 -16.27
CA LYS A 503 9.21 -28.37 -17.14
C LYS A 503 9.15 -29.88 -17.07
N GLY A 504 8.95 -30.47 -18.24
CA GLY A 504 8.62 -31.86 -18.43
C GLY A 504 9.55 -32.83 -17.71
N VAL A 505 8.95 -33.96 -17.36
CA VAL A 505 9.59 -35.24 -17.08
C VAL A 505 10.70 -35.50 -18.11
N LYS A 506 11.94 -35.22 -17.73
CA LYS A 506 13.20 -35.93 -18.06
C LYS A 506 14.37 -35.08 -17.55
N ASN A 507 15.28 -35.73 -16.83
CA ASN A 507 16.47 -35.20 -16.14
C ASN A 507 16.21 -34.60 -14.74
N LYS A 508 15.84 -35.50 -13.81
CA LYS A 508 16.06 -35.31 -12.37
C LYS A 508 17.55 -35.54 -12.08
N GLU A 509 18.38 -34.51 -12.22
CA GLU A 509 19.68 -34.38 -11.55
C GLU A 509 20.24 -32.98 -11.89
N ASN A 510 20.78 -32.27 -10.89
CA ASN A 510 21.57 -31.03 -11.00
C ASN A 510 20.89 -29.64 -11.13
N VAL A 511 19.84 -29.31 -10.35
CA VAL A 511 19.44 -27.89 -10.18
C VAL A 511 19.21 -27.45 -8.72
N LEU A 512 19.56 -28.26 -7.72
CA LEU A 512 19.35 -27.93 -6.30
C LEU A 512 20.63 -27.45 -5.60
N ALA A 513 21.41 -26.60 -6.28
CA ALA A 513 22.61 -25.98 -5.72
C ALA A 513 22.73 -24.53 -6.21
N LYS A 514 21.89 -23.65 -5.66
CA LYS A 514 22.13 -22.21 -5.44
C LYS A 514 20.78 -21.55 -5.12
N THR A 515 20.39 -21.61 -3.85
CA THR A 515 19.22 -20.88 -3.37
C THR A 515 19.64 -20.11 -2.12
N LEU A 516 19.65 -18.79 -2.28
CA LEU A 516 19.40 -17.75 -1.27
C LEU A 516 20.37 -17.64 -0.09
N THR A 517 21.33 -16.73 -0.20
CA THR A 517 21.82 -15.95 0.94
C THR A 517 21.08 -14.61 0.95
N LEU A 518 20.14 -14.43 1.88
CA LEU A 518 19.56 -13.14 2.26
C LEU A 518 20.22 -12.68 3.58
N PRO A 519 20.41 -11.37 3.83
CA PRO A 519 21.07 -10.87 5.02
C PRO A 519 20.06 -10.64 6.15
N HIS A 520 19.43 -11.71 6.65
CA HIS A 520 18.82 -11.82 7.98
C HIS A 520 18.19 -13.22 8.09
N ASP A 521 19.01 -14.25 8.30
CA ASP A 521 18.49 -15.59 8.59
C ASP A 521 17.98 -15.60 10.04
N SER A 522 16.66 -15.73 10.22
CA SER A 522 16.11 -16.14 11.50
C SER A 522 16.62 -17.56 11.81
N MET A 523 16.86 -17.87 13.08
CA MET A 523 17.33 -19.19 13.52
C MET A 523 16.41 -20.32 13.01
N HIS A 524 15.12 -20.03 12.88
CA HIS A 524 14.11 -20.98 12.41
C HIS A 524 14.19 -21.20 10.90
N THR A 525 14.46 -20.17 10.09
CA THR A 525 14.62 -20.30 8.64
C THR A 525 15.80 -21.21 8.28
N ALA A 526 16.93 -21.09 9.00
CA ALA A 526 18.08 -21.98 8.85
C ALA A 526 17.77 -23.43 9.27
N THR A 527 16.94 -23.60 10.30
CA THR A 527 16.50 -24.91 10.80
C THR A 527 15.57 -25.61 9.80
N ILE A 528 14.63 -24.86 9.18
CA ILE A 528 13.75 -25.36 8.13
C ILE A 528 14.56 -25.83 6.92
N GLN A 529 15.52 -25.04 6.45
CA GLN A 529 16.39 -25.42 5.34
C GLN A 529 17.21 -26.68 5.64
N ARG A 530 17.71 -26.81 6.88
CA ARG A 530 18.44 -28.00 7.33
C ARG A 530 17.55 -29.25 7.33
N LYS A 531 16.33 -29.15 7.87
CA LYS A 531 15.39 -30.26 7.95
C LYS A 531 14.83 -30.66 6.58
N GLU A 532 14.58 -29.70 5.69
CA GLU A 532 14.23 -29.98 4.29
C GLU A 532 15.35 -30.73 3.57
N LYS A 533 16.60 -30.36 3.82
CA LYS A 533 17.77 -31.07 3.28
C LYS A 533 17.91 -32.49 3.87
N GLU A 534 17.71 -32.65 5.16
CA GLU A 534 17.74 -33.94 5.86
C GLU A 534 16.66 -34.90 5.32
N LEU A 535 15.45 -34.37 5.08
CA LEU A 535 14.36 -35.12 4.45
C LEU A 535 14.73 -35.60 3.04
N TRP A 536 15.36 -34.72 2.24
CA TRP A 536 15.84 -35.06 0.90
C TRP A 536 16.96 -36.12 0.91
N GLU A 537 17.87 -36.05 1.87
CA GLU A 537 18.95 -37.02 2.05
C GLU A 537 18.40 -38.38 2.51
N LEU A 538 17.43 -38.39 3.43
CA LEU A 538 16.75 -39.60 3.88
C LEU A 538 16.05 -40.32 2.72
N MET A 539 15.36 -39.58 1.83
CA MET A 539 14.71 -40.15 0.64
C MET A 539 15.68 -40.74 -0.38
N ARG A 540 16.97 -40.38 -0.33
CA ARG A 540 18.03 -40.87 -1.23
C ARG A 540 18.92 -41.95 -0.61
N SER A 541 18.77 -42.22 0.68
CA SER A 541 19.59 -43.19 1.40
C SER A 541 19.09 -44.63 1.21
N ASP A 542 19.99 -45.62 1.27
CA ASP A 542 19.68 -47.05 1.26
C ASP A 542 19.13 -47.55 2.62
N THR A 543 18.35 -46.71 3.31
CA THR A 543 17.73 -47.06 4.59
C THR A 543 16.58 -48.05 4.39
N PRO A 544 16.42 -49.06 5.27
CA PRO A 544 15.27 -49.96 5.24
C PRO A 544 13.94 -49.20 5.33
N VAL A 545 12.93 -49.63 4.58
CA VAL A 545 11.65 -48.91 4.37
C VAL A 545 10.98 -48.52 5.70
N GLY A 546 10.87 -49.44 6.66
CA GLY A 546 10.22 -49.13 7.96
C GLY A 546 10.98 -48.12 8.83
N VAL A 547 12.31 -48.07 8.72
CA VAL A 547 13.14 -47.07 9.42
C VAL A 547 13.05 -45.71 8.73
N ARG A 548 12.97 -45.72 7.40
CA ARG A 548 12.79 -44.51 6.58
C ARG A 548 11.45 -43.84 6.84
N GLU A 549 10.37 -44.60 6.96
CA GLU A 549 9.03 -44.08 7.26
C GLU A 549 8.97 -43.42 8.64
N LEU A 550 9.58 -44.04 9.66
CA LEU A 550 9.65 -43.47 11.01
C LEU A 550 10.51 -42.19 11.06
N ALA A 551 11.68 -42.21 10.42
CA ALA A 551 12.55 -41.03 10.34
C ALA A 551 11.90 -39.91 9.51
N GLN A 552 11.14 -40.24 8.46
CA GLN A 552 10.39 -39.28 7.66
C GLN A 552 9.30 -38.61 8.51
N LEU A 553 8.54 -39.37 9.30
CA LEU A 553 7.53 -38.82 10.20
C LEU A 553 8.16 -37.84 11.21
N ASN A 554 9.26 -38.23 11.86
CA ASN A 554 9.94 -37.37 12.84
C ASN A 554 10.52 -36.09 12.21
N ILE A 555 11.20 -36.19 11.06
CA ILE A 555 11.70 -35.01 10.36
C ILE A 555 10.55 -34.12 9.89
N MET A 556 9.43 -34.69 9.43
CA MET A 556 8.26 -33.92 9.05
C MET A 556 7.60 -33.21 10.23
N GLU A 557 7.55 -33.84 11.40
CA GLU A 557 7.05 -33.25 12.64
C GLU A 557 7.93 -32.08 13.09
N GLU A 558 9.24 -32.28 13.17
CA GLU A 558 10.21 -31.21 13.50
C GLU A 558 10.19 -30.06 12.47
N LEU A 559 9.98 -30.38 11.19
CA LEU A 559 9.88 -29.39 10.11
C LEU A 559 8.55 -28.63 10.18
N GLN A 560 7.45 -29.29 10.54
CA GLN A 560 6.17 -28.63 10.83
C GLN A 560 6.28 -27.72 12.05
N GLU A 561 6.99 -28.16 13.10
CA GLU A 561 7.24 -27.37 14.30
C GLU A 561 8.15 -26.17 14.01
N ALA A 562 9.24 -26.35 13.26
CA ALA A 562 10.10 -25.25 12.83
C ALA A 562 9.34 -24.24 11.94
N LYS A 563 8.49 -24.71 11.01
CA LYS A 563 7.59 -23.86 10.22
C LYS A 563 6.51 -23.20 11.05
N ARG A 564 6.07 -23.82 12.16
CA ARG A 564 5.16 -23.21 13.13
C ARG A 564 5.88 -22.08 13.87
N LEU A 565 7.10 -22.32 14.37
CA LEU A 565 7.88 -21.33 15.11
C LEU A 565 8.26 -20.14 14.24
N GLU A 566 8.70 -20.34 12.99
CA GLU A 566 8.94 -19.24 12.05
C GLU A 566 7.67 -18.43 11.76
N ARG A 567 6.52 -19.11 11.62
CA ARG A 567 5.23 -18.43 11.45
C ARG A 567 4.78 -17.70 12.71
N ALA A 568 5.09 -18.22 13.89
CA ALA A 568 4.81 -17.59 15.18
C ALA A 568 5.70 -16.35 15.40
N GLU A 569 6.99 -16.39 15.03
CA GLU A 569 7.86 -15.21 15.03
C GLU A 569 7.33 -14.11 14.09
N MET A 570 6.78 -14.52 12.95
CA MET A 570 6.14 -13.61 11.99
C MET A 570 4.73 -13.19 12.42
N ALA A 571 4.11 -13.92 13.35
CA ALA A 571 2.81 -13.63 13.95
C ALA A 571 2.99 -12.65 15.09
N TRP A 572 3.31 -11.41 14.78
CA TRP A 572 3.38 -10.40 15.83
C TRP A 572 1.98 -9.90 16.18
N VAL A 573 1.53 -10.34 17.35
CA VAL A 573 0.38 -9.85 18.12
C VAL A 573 0.96 -8.94 19.20
N ASN A 574 0.54 -7.67 19.19
CA ASN A 574 0.81 -6.72 20.26
C ASN A 574 -0.46 -6.69 21.14
N PRO A 575 -0.48 -7.32 22.33
CA PRO A 575 -1.61 -7.19 23.25
C PRO A 575 -1.73 -5.76 23.77
N ASP A 576 -0.59 -5.07 23.96
CA ASP A 576 -0.50 -3.69 24.44
C ASP A 576 0.70 -3.01 23.79
N GLY A 577 0.48 -1.87 23.14
CA GLY A 577 1.48 -1.12 22.39
C GLY A 577 2.66 -0.63 23.23
N THR A 578 3.63 -1.50 23.51
CA THR A 578 4.93 -1.10 24.08
C THR A 578 6.04 -1.94 23.49
N PHE A 579 6.74 -1.41 22.48
CA PHE A 579 8.20 -1.45 22.36
C PHE A 579 8.66 -0.23 21.58
#